data_AF-A0A2V6SZ65-F1
#
_entry.id   AF-A0A2V6SZ65-F1
#
_cell.length_a   1.000
_cell.length_b   1.000
_cell.length_c   1.000
_cell.angle_alpha   90.00
_cell.angle_beta   90.00
_cell.angle_gamma   90.00
#
_symmetry.space_group_name_H-M   'P 1'
#
loop_
_entity.id
_entity.type
_entity.pdbx_description
1 polymer ?
#
loop_
_entity_poly.entity_id
_entity_poly.type
_entity_poly.pdbx_seq_one_letter_code
_entity_poly.pdbx_strand_id
1 'polypeptide(L)' 'MGRIVSWGVAGVDPDIMGIGSAPASRQALHRAGLGVQELDLVEINEAFAAQYLAVERELGVEALDD' A
#
# COMPACT_ATOMS: atom_id res chain seq x y z
N MET A 1 13.23 6.93 16.35
CA MET A 1 11.86 7.50 16.49
C MET A 1 11.53 8.24 15.20
N GLY A 2 10.29 8.14 14.70
CA GLY A 2 9.83 8.75 13.45
C GLY A 2 8.68 9.74 13.64
N ARG A 3 8.19 10.33 12.54
CA ARG A 3 7.03 11.24 12.49
C ARG A 3 6.04 10.77 11.44
N ILE A 4 4.74 10.94 11.68
CA ILE A 4 3.69 10.71 10.67
C ILE A 4 3.79 11.81 9.58
N VAL A 5 4.03 11.41 8.34
CA VAL A 5 4.13 12.32 7.18
C VAL A 5 2.76 12.58 6.57
N SER A 6 1.97 11.52 6.35
CA SER A 6 0.61 11.59 5.81
C SER A 6 -0.18 10.33 6.18
N TRP A 7 -1.47 10.33 5.83
CA TRP A 7 -2.35 9.16 5.92
C TRP A 7 -3.35 9.17 4.75
N GLY A 8 -3.91 8.00 4.46
CA GLY A 8 -4.91 7.80 3.42
C GLY A 8 -6.01 6.85 3.88
N VAL A 9 -7.22 7.07 3.38
CA VAL A 9 -8.39 6.21 3.63
C VAL A 9 -9.12 6.06 2.30
N ALA A 10 -9.47 4.82 1.97
CA ALA A 10 -10.20 4.48 0.76
C ALA A 10 -11.26 3.43 1.07
N GLY A 11 -12.43 3.57 0.43
CA GLY A 11 -13.43 2.51 0.33
C GLY A 11 -13.27 1.78 -1.00
N VAL A 12 -13.54 0.49 -0.99
CA VAL A 12 -13.57 -0.37 -2.18
C VAL A 12 -14.84 -1.21 -2.15
N ASP A 13 -15.16 -1.87 -3.27
CA ASP A 13 -16.26 -2.83 -3.29
C ASP A 13 -16.00 -3.98 -2.28
N PRO A 14 -16.99 -4.35 -1.45
CA PRO A 14 -16.83 -5.39 -0.43
C PRO A 14 -16.32 -6.74 -0.97
N ASP A 15 -16.68 -7.11 -2.20
CA ASP A 15 -16.27 -8.38 -2.81
C ASP A 15 -14.76 -8.44 -3.09
N ILE A 16 -14.10 -7.27 -3.13
CA ILE A 16 -12.65 -7.13 -3.30
C ILE A 16 -12.01 -6.37 -2.13
N MET A 17 -12.61 -6.39 -0.94
CA MET A 17 -12.18 -5.57 0.21
C MET A 17 -10.68 -5.63 0.50
N GLY A 18 -10.03 -6.75 0.18
CA GLY A 18 -8.61 -6.95 0.37
C GLY A 18 -7.74 -5.92 -0.35
N ILE A 19 -8.18 -5.38 -1.49
CA ILE A 19 -7.38 -4.42 -2.25
C ILE A 19 -7.32 -3.03 -1.59
N GLY A 20 -8.13 -2.77 -0.55
CA GLY A 20 -8.32 -1.43 0.05
C GLY A 20 -7.03 -0.72 0.49
N SER A 21 -6.01 -1.48 0.87
CA SER A 21 -4.69 -0.94 1.23
C SER A 21 -4.01 -0.20 0.08
N ALA A 22 -4.19 -0.65 -1.17
CA ALA A 22 -3.54 -0.03 -2.32
C ALA A 22 -4.02 1.41 -2.62
N PRO A 23 -5.33 1.69 -2.80
CA PRO A 23 -5.81 3.05 -3.02
C PRO A 23 -5.61 3.93 -1.78
N ALA A 24 -5.66 3.38 -0.56
CA ALA A 24 -5.36 4.12 0.66
C ALA A 24 -3.88 4.58 0.69
N SER A 25 -2.94 3.68 0.37
CA SER A 25 -1.51 4.00 0.27
C SER A 25 -1.21 5.00 -0.84
N ARG A 26 -1.81 4.86 -2.04
CA ARG A 26 -1.68 5.86 -3.11
C ARG A 26 -2.15 7.25 -2.66
N GLN A 27 -3.27 7.33 -1.94
CA GLN A 27 -3.77 8.60 -1.41
C GLN A 27 -2.80 9.20 -0.39
N ALA A 28 -2.23 8.40 0.52
CA ALA A 28 -1.26 8.86 1.50
C ALA A 28 0.02 9.40 0.83
N LEU A 29 0.55 8.65 -0.14
CA LEU A 29 1.74 9.02 -0.90
C LEU A 29 1.54 10.31 -1.70
N HIS A 30 0.41 10.42 -2.41
CA HIS A 30 0.04 11.64 -3.13
C HIS A 30 -0.02 12.86 -2.19
N ARG A 31 -0.60 12.73 -0.99
CA ARG A 31 -0.63 13.80 0.02
C ARG A 31 0.75 14.17 0.56
N ALA A 32 1.66 13.21 0.63
CA ALA A 32 3.04 13.44 1.03
C ALA A 32 3.92 14.00 -0.10
N GLY A 33 3.44 13.97 -1.35
CA GLY A 33 4.26 14.29 -2.52
C GLY A 33 5.35 13.26 -2.81
N LEU A 34 5.11 11.99 -2.45
CA LEU A 34 6.05 10.88 -2.60
C LEU A 34 5.54 9.87 -3.63
N GLY A 35 6.47 9.20 -4.31
CA GLY A 35 6.26 7.98 -5.08
C GLY A 35 6.54 6.72 -4.24
N VAL A 36 6.04 5.58 -4.72
CA VAL A 36 6.28 4.28 -4.08
C VAL A 36 7.76 3.90 -4.07
N GLN A 37 8.50 4.30 -5.11
CA GLN A 37 9.93 4.02 -5.29
C GLN A 37 10.82 4.79 -4.31
N GLU A 38 10.27 5.78 -3.61
CA GLU A 38 10.98 6.55 -2.58
C GLU A 38 10.84 5.92 -1.18
N LEU A 39 10.11 4.80 -1.06
CA LEU A 39 9.94 4.07 0.19
C LEU A 39 11.06 3.04 0.36
N ASP A 40 11.80 3.13 1.47
CA ASP A 40 12.82 2.13 1.82
C ASP A 40 12.20 0.80 2.29
N LEU A 41 11.00 0.86 2.88
CA LEU A 41 10.29 -0.30 3.41
C LEU A 41 8.78 -0.10 3.25
N VAL A 42 8.09 -1.17 2.83
CA VAL A 42 6.64 -1.20 2.71
C VAL A 42 6.08 -2.34 3.56
N GLU A 43 5.25 -1.96 4.53
CA GLU A 43 4.57 -2.88 5.44
C GLU A 43 3.10 -2.95 5.05
N ILE A 44 2.65 -4.15 4.66
CA ILE A 44 1.26 -4.44 4.31
C ILE A 44 0.77 -5.50 5.27
N ASN A 45 -0.35 -5.26 5.95
CA ASN A 45 -0.96 -6.30 6.79
C ASN A 45 -1.36 -7.50 5.93
N GLU A 46 -0.88 -8.68 6.32
CA GLU A 46 -1.14 -9.95 5.64
C GLU A 46 -2.38 -10.64 6.20
N ALA A 47 -3.56 -10.06 5.96
CA ALA A 47 -4.81 -10.71 6.33
C ALA A 47 -4.96 -12.06 5.59
N PHE A 48 -4.54 -12.11 4.32
CA PHE A 48 -4.46 -13.31 3.48
C PHE A 48 -3.31 -13.18 2.48
N ALA A 49 -2.74 -14.30 2.02
CA ALA A 49 -1.66 -14.26 1.01
C ALA A 49 -2.13 -13.70 -0.35
N ALA A 50 -3.31 -14.13 -0.84
CA ALA A 50 -3.90 -13.61 -2.09
C ALA A 50 -4.19 -12.09 -1.99
N GLN A 51 -4.71 -11.69 -0.83
CA GLN A 51 -4.55 -10.38 -0.19
C GLN A 51 -3.33 -9.58 -0.64
N TYR A 52 -2.24 -9.93 0.03
CA TYR A 52 -0.96 -9.28 -0.04
C TYR A 52 -0.47 -9.18 -1.49
N LEU A 53 -0.48 -10.30 -2.21
CA LEU A 53 -0.03 -10.35 -3.61
C LEU A 53 -0.81 -9.40 -4.53
N ALA A 54 -2.11 -9.23 -4.29
CA ALA A 54 -2.92 -8.29 -5.07
C ALA A 54 -2.53 -6.82 -4.78
N VAL A 55 -2.32 -6.48 -3.49
CA VAL A 55 -1.90 -5.12 -3.08
C VAL A 55 -0.47 -4.81 -3.55
N GLU A 56 0.43 -5.78 -3.43
CA GLU A 56 1.82 -5.70 -3.87
C GLU A 56 1.91 -5.35 -5.35
N ARG A 57 1.24 -6.14 -6.20
CA ARG A 57 1.16 -5.93 -7.66
C ARG A 57 0.54 -4.59 -8.01
N GLU A 58 -0.54 -4.21 -7.33
CA GLU A 58 -1.23 -2.94 -7.58
C GLU A 58 -0.35 -1.73 -7.22
N LEU A 59 0.40 -1.79 -6.12
CA LEU A 59 1.31 -0.73 -5.71
C LEU A 59 2.62 -0.70 -6.51
N GLY A 60 2.96 -1.79 -7.20
CA GLY A 60 4.21 -1.91 -7.94
C GLY A 60 5.42 -2.02 -7.01
N VAL A 61 5.21 -2.58 -5.82
CA VAL A 61 6.29 -2.97 -4.90
C VAL A 61 6.61 -4.42 -5.16
N GLU A 62 7.28 -4.74 -6.26
CA GLU A 62 7.76 -6.11 -6.45
C GLU A 62 8.74 -6.43 -5.31
N ALA A 63 8.57 -7.59 -4.65
CA ALA A 63 9.60 -8.14 -3.80
C ALA A 63 10.92 -8.12 -4.57
N LEU A 64 11.96 -7.53 -3.97
CA LEU A 64 13.33 -7.71 -4.42
C LEU A 64 13.66 -9.20 -4.18
N ASP A 65 13.29 -10.06 -5.13
CA ASP A 65 13.79 -11.42 -5.22
C ASP A 65 15.27 -11.33 -5.63
N ASP A 66 16.14 -11.13 -4.65
CA ASP A 66 17.57 -11.50 -4.71
C ASP A 66 17.78 -12.89 -4.09
#